data_AF-A0A6J6NT00-F1
#
_entry.id   AF-A0A6J6NT00-F1
#
_cell.length_a   1.000
_cell.length_b   1.000
_cell.length_c   1.000
_cell.angle_alpha   90.00
_cell.angle_beta   90.00
_cell.angle_gamma   90.00
#
_symmetry.space_group_name_H-M   'P 1'
#
loop_
_entity.id
_entity.type
_entity.pdbx_description
1 polymer ?
#
loop_
_entity_poly.entity_id
_entity_poly.type
_entity_poly.pdbx_seq_one_letter_code
_entity_poly.pdbx_strand_id
1 'polypeptide(L)'
;MELINEFTVNRPIHEAWAVITDVERIAPCLPGAQLQEIEGDSYRGVVKVKVGPISAALKGEAHFLERDDANYRAVLKGDGRDTKGNGNASAIITASLQQISPTSAKCTVHTKLDMTGKVAQFGRGALADISGKLMLQFSKNLDAMLEKDAAEPAAEAAPTAAAPVADTADTADSASVTNEPAAPTIRIINGPAAEPIDALRSGGGAILKRLLPALGGLVLLLLMFRRRKN
;
A
#
# COMPACT_ATOMS: atom_id res chain seq x y z
N MET A 1 5.11 -11.57 14.96
CA MET A 1 4.31 -12.68 14.36
C MET A 1 4.63 -12.78 12.89
N GLU A 2 4.21 -13.86 12.24
CA GLU A 2 4.45 -14.06 10.80
C GLU A 2 3.13 -14.22 10.05
N LEU A 3 3.08 -13.64 8.85
CA LEU A 3 1.97 -13.70 7.91
C LEU A 3 2.53 -14.08 6.55
N ILE A 4 1.91 -15.06 5.88
CA ILE A 4 2.28 -15.49 4.54
C ILE A 4 1.05 -15.35 3.67
N ASN A 5 1.17 -14.60 2.59
CA ASN A 5 0.11 -14.46 1.60
C ASN A 5 0.68 -14.68 0.20
N GLU A 6 -0.17 -15.20 -0.68
CA GLU A 6 0.18 -15.40 -2.09
C GLU A 6 -0.91 -14.81 -2.98
N PHE A 7 -0.50 -14.28 -4.12
CA PHE A 7 -1.41 -13.85 -5.18
C PHE A 7 -0.72 -14.01 -6.54
N THR A 8 -1.53 -14.00 -7.59
CA THR A 8 -1.05 -14.14 -8.97
C THR A 8 -1.11 -12.78 -9.65
N VAL A 9 -0.09 -12.47 -10.44
CA VAL A 9 -0.04 -11.31 -11.33
C VAL A 9 -0.15 -11.84 -12.76
N ASN A 10 -1.13 -11.36 -13.51
CA ASN A 10 -1.41 -11.79 -14.88
C ASN A 10 -0.49 -11.10 -15.91
N ARG A 11 0.82 -11.12 -15.65
CA ARG A 11 1.88 -10.56 -16.47
C ARG A 11 3.11 -11.49 -16.50
N PRO A 12 3.95 -11.43 -17.54
CA PRO A 12 5.27 -12.05 -17.52
C PRO A 12 6.07 -11.60 -16.29
N ILE A 13 6.94 -12.47 -15.76
CA ILE A 13 7.61 -12.23 -14.46
C ILE A 13 8.38 -10.90 -14.40
N HIS A 14 9.04 -10.50 -15.49
CA HIS A 14 9.78 -9.24 -15.54
C HIS A 14 8.86 -8.01 -15.45
N GLU A 15 7.71 -8.03 -16.13
CA GLU A 15 6.71 -6.96 -16.04
C GLU A 15 6.04 -6.95 -14.68
N ALA A 16 5.67 -8.12 -14.16
CA ALA A 16 5.11 -8.26 -12.82
C ALA A 16 6.08 -7.72 -11.76
N TRP A 17 7.38 -8.02 -11.90
CA TRP A 17 8.42 -7.54 -11.00
C TRP A 17 8.57 -6.02 -11.02
N ALA A 18 8.62 -5.42 -12.22
CA ALA A 18 8.67 -3.98 -12.37
C ALA A 18 7.48 -3.28 -11.70
N VAL A 19 6.28 -3.88 -11.80
CA VAL A 19 5.08 -3.35 -11.14
C VAL A 19 5.16 -3.52 -9.62
N ILE A 20 5.46 -4.72 -9.12
CA ILE A 20 5.46 -5.02 -7.67
C ILE A 20 6.55 -4.25 -6.90
N THR A 21 7.65 -3.89 -7.56
CA THR A 21 8.71 -3.08 -6.95
C THR A 21 8.49 -1.57 -7.07
N ASP A 22 7.50 -1.12 -7.83
CA ASP A 22 7.11 0.27 -7.94
C ASP A 22 6.08 0.63 -6.87
N VAL A 23 6.57 1.10 -5.72
CA VAL A 23 5.74 1.43 -4.55
C VAL A 23 4.76 2.58 -4.84
N GLU A 24 5.16 3.58 -5.63
CA GLU A 24 4.28 4.69 -6.03
C GLU A 24 3.10 4.17 -6.83
N ARG A 25 3.35 3.24 -7.76
CA ARG A 25 2.34 2.64 -8.62
C ARG A 25 1.40 1.68 -7.88
N ILE A 26 1.90 0.85 -6.97
CA ILE A 26 1.06 -0.14 -6.27
C ILE A 26 0.37 0.39 -5.01
N ALA A 27 0.83 1.52 -4.45
CA ALA A 27 0.23 2.09 -3.23
C ALA A 27 -1.28 2.34 -3.34
N PRO A 28 -1.83 2.85 -4.47
CA PRO A 28 -3.28 2.98 -4.64
C PRO A 28 -4.04 1.65 -4.66
N CYS A 29 -3.38 0.53 -4.99
CA CYS A 29 -4.01 -0.79 -4.98
C CYS A 29 -4.20 -1.33 -3.57
N LEU A 30 -3.46 -0.82 -2.56
CA LEU A 30 -3.56 -1.23 -1.17
C LEU A 30 -4.74 -0.53 -0.48
N PRO A 31 -5.81 -1.26 -0.09
CA PRO A 31 -6.98 -0.67 0.56
C PRO A 31 -6.63 0.06 1.86
N GLY A 32 -7.19 1.25 2.04
CA GLY A 32 -6.92 2.10 3.21
C GLY A 32 -5.55 2.77 3.20
N ALA A 33 -4.66 2.46 2.25
CA ALA A 33 -3.36 3.11 2.11
C ALA A 33 -3.49 4.45 1.38
N GLN A 34 -2.66 5.39 1.81
CA GLN A 34 -2.45 6.66 1.16
C GLN A 34 -0.96 6.99 1.23
N LEU A 35 -0.28 6.93 0.10
CA LEU A 35 1.07 7.45 -0.03
C LEU A 35 1.00 8.98 -0.02
N GLN A 36 1.82 9.62 0.81
CA GLN A 36 1.79 11.06 1.05
C GLN A 36 3.07 11.73 0.57
N GLU A 37 4.22 11.10 0.80
CA GLU A 37 5.50 11.66 0.42
C GLU A 37 6.44 10.55 -0.07
N ILE A 38 7.27 10.87 -1.05
CA ILE A 38 8.36 10.03 -1.52
C ILE A 38 9.64 10.85 -1.44
N GLU A 39 10.67 10.29 -0.84
CA GLU A 39 11.99 10.89 -0.69
C GLU A 39 13.06 9.84 -0.94
N GLY A 40 13.61 9.81 -2.16
CA GLY A 40 14.50 8.73 -2.59
C GLY A 40 13.79 7.37 -2.48
N ASP A 41 14.38 6.45 -1.72
CA ASP A 41 13.83 5.12 -1.45
C ASP A 41 12.95 5.06 -0.18
N SER A 42 12.63 6.22 0.41
CA SER A 42 11.74 6.32 1.56
C SER A 42 10.33 6.75 1.12
N TYR A 43 9.34 5.97 1.54
CA TYR A 43 7.94 6.15 1.22
C TYR A 43 7.16 6.44 2.50
N ARG A 44 6.57 7.63 2.63
CA ARG A 44 5.78 8.02 3.80
C ARG A 44 4.30 8.06 3.47
N GLY A 45 3.50 7.51 4.35
CA GLY A 45 2.06 7.41 4.13
C GLY A 45 1.25 7.11 5.37
N VAL A 46 -0.04 6.93 5.16
CA VAL A 46 -0.99 6.52 6.20
C VAL A 46 -1.77 5.31 5.71
N VAL A 47 -1.91 4.31 6.57
CA VAL A 47 -2.76 3.14 6.34
C VAL A 47 -3.89 3.14 7.35
N LYS A 48 -5.14 3.16 6.87
CA LYS A 48 -6.37 3.09 7.68
C LYS A 48 -6.96 1.70 7.60
N VAL A 49 -7.07 1.03 8.75
CA VAL A 49 -7.65 -0.31 8.84
C VAL A 49 -8.84 -0.28 9.80
N LYS A 50 -9.94 -0.94 9.43
CA LYS A 50 -11.14 -1.07 10.26
C LYS A 50 -11.50 -2.54 10.48
N VAL A 51 -11.71 -2.89 11.73
CA VAL A 51 -12.02 -4.24 12.18
C VAL A 51 -13.17 -4.16 13.18
N GLY A 52 -14.39 -4.44 12.71
CA GLY A 52 -15.59 -4.29 13.53
C GLY A 52 -15.68 -2.87 14.14
N PRO A 53 -15.80 -2.72 15.47
CA PRO A 53 -15.90 -1.39 16.11
C PRO A 53 -14.54 -0.68 16.24
N ILE A 54 -13.42 -1.35 15.95
CA ILE A 54 -12.08 -0.81 16.15
C ILE A 54 -11.56 -0.28 14.81
N SER A 55 -11.05 0.95 14.81
CA SER A 55 -10.34 1.54 13.68
C SER A 55 -8.95 1.98 14.11
N ALA A 56 -7.97 1.74 13.27
CA ALA A 56 -6.60 2.19 13.46
C ALA A 56 -6.16 2.98 12.22
N ALA A 57 -5.38 4.02 12.44
CA ALA A 57 -4.79 4.82 11.37
C ALA A 57 -3.30 4.95 11.67
N LEU A 58 -2.50 4.14 10.98
CA LEU A 58 -1.06 4.05 11.16
C LEU A 58 -0.39 5.03 10.18
N LYS A 59 0.25 6.08 10.70
CA LYS A 59 1.17 6.91 9.92
C LYS A 59 2.55 6.31 9.99
N GLY A 60 3.21 6.12 8.86
CA GLY A 60 4.46 5.39 8.82
C GLY A 60 5.33 5.72 7.62
N GLU A 61 6.49 5.09 7.62
CA GLU A 61 7.46 5.12 6.54
C GLU A 61 7.88 3.69 6.16
N ALA A 62 8.24 3.51 4.90
CA ALA A 62 8.79 2.26 4.39
C ALA A 62 10.01 2.54 3.51
N HIS A 63 10.97 1.61 3.50
CA HIS A 63 12.15 1.65 2.64
C HIS A 63 12.59 0.23 2.24
N PHE A 64 13.26 0.11 1.10
CA PHE A 64 13.88 -1.15 0.69
C PHE A 64 15.13 -1.42 1.53
N LEU A 65 15.20 -2.61 2.13
CA LEU A 65 16.43 -3.17 2.68
C LEU A 65 17.22 -3.95 1.62
N GLU A 66 16.50 -4.54 0.66
CA GLU A 66 17.06 -5.35 -0.40
C GLU A 66 16.14 -5.30 -1.62
N ARG A 67 16.74 -5.23 -2.81
CA ARG A 67 16.06 -5.44 -4.08
C ARG A 67 17.00 -6.20 -5.01
N ASP A 68 16.66 -7.47 -5.24
CA ASP A 68 17.37 -8.38 -6.12
C ASP A 68 16.51 -8.62 -7.36
N ASP A 69 16.77 -7.84 -8.40
CA ASP A 69 16.06 -7.92 -9.68
C ASP A 69 16.37 -9.21 -10.44
N ALA A 70 17.51 -9.86 -10.18
CA ALA A 70 17.90 -11.09 -10.85
C ALA A 70 17.17 -12.32 -10.30
N ASN A 71 16.97 -12.35 -8.98
CA ASN A 71 16.25 -13.42 -8.30
C ASN A 71 14.79 -13.07 -7.98
N TYR A 72 14.31 -11.91 -8.44
CA TYR A 72 12.95 -11.42 -8.24
C TYR A 72 12.53 -11.41 -6.78
N ARG A 73 13.41 -10.89 -5.91
CA ARG A 73 13.22 -10.85 -4.46
C ARG A 73 13.48 -9.46 -3.91
N ALA A 74 12.58 -8.96 -3.07
CA ALA A 74 12.74 -7.67 -2.40
C ALA A 74 12.39 -7.81 -0.92
N VAL A 75 13.06 -7.00 -0.10
CA VAL A 75 12.80 -6.88 1.32
C VAL A 75 12.53 -5.42 1.62
N LEU A 76 11.36 -5.11 2.15
CA LEU A 76 11.01 -3.79 2.66
C LEU A 76 10.94 -3.83 4.18
N LYS A 77 11.39 -2.75 4.80
CA LYS A 77 11.11 -2.45 6.20
C LYS A 77 10.10 -1.32 6.27
N GLY A 78 9.06 -1.52 7.07
CA GLY A 78 8.05 -0.50 7.33
C GLY A 78 7.86 -0.28 8.83
N ASP A 79 7.74 0.97 9.24
CA ASP A 79 7.48 1.37 10.62
C ASP A 79 6.27 2.30 10.64
N GLY A 80 5.36 2.09 11.58
CA GLY A 80 4.08 2.80 11.65
C GLY A 80 3.63 3.08 13.07
N ARG A 81 3.05 4.26 13.28
CA ARG A 81 2.51 4.70 14.56
C ARG A 81 1.05 5.08 14.42
N ASP A 82 0.21 4.60 15.35
CA ASP A 82 -1.19 4.99 15.36
C ASP A 82 -1.32 6.48 15.70
N THR A 83 -2.06 7.20 14.86
CA THR A 83 -2.28 8.65 14.97
C THR A 83 -3.00 9.07 16.26
N LYS A 84 -3.71 8.15 16.93
CA LYS A 84 -4.37 8.39 18.22
C LYS A 84 -3.55 7.86 19.40
N GLY A 85 -2.29 7.48 19.18
CA GLY A 85 -1.39 7.00 20.24
C GLY A 85 -1.74 5.60 20.76
N ASN A 86 -2.52 4.81 20.01
CA ASN A 86 -2.93 3.48 20.46
C ASN A 86 -1.86 2.40 20.30
N GLY A 87 -0.69 2.73 19.73
CA GLY A 87 0.47 1.86 19.67
C GLY A 87 1.25 1.99 18.36
N ASN A 88 2.17 1.05 18.17
CA ASN A 88 3.14 1.06 17.08
C ASN A 88 3.15 -0.30 16.38
N ALA A 89 3.55 -0.30 15.11
CA ALA A 89 3.78 -1.48 14.30
C ALA A 89 5.11 -1.33 13.55
N SER A 90 5.87 -2.41 13.44
CA SER A 90 7.07 -2.53 12.60
C SER A 90 6.96 -3.83 11.81
N ALA A 91 7.33 -3.82 10.55
CA ALA A 91 7.22 -4.96 9.66
C ALA A 91 8.46 -5.12 8.80
N ILE A 92 8.93 -6.36 8.64
CA ILE A 92 9.83 -6.76 7.57
C ILE A 92 9.00 -7.57 6.57
N ILE A 93 8.90 -7.07 5.35
CA ILE A 93 8.09 -7.62 4.27
C ILE A 93 9.05 -8.13 3.20
N THR A 94 9.07 -9.44 2.99
CA THR A 94 9.82 -10.08 1.90
C THR A 94 8.85 -10.48 0.81
N ALA A 95 9.00 -9.92 -0.39
CA ALA A 95 8.27 -10.31 -1.58
C ALA A 95 9.20 -11.13 -2.49
N SER A 96 8.70 -12.24 -3.03
CA SER A 96 9.40 -13.02 -4.05
C SER A 96 8.45 -13.42 -5.16
N LEU A 97 8.89 -13.30 -6.42
CA LEU A 97 8.13 -13.73 -7.57
C LEU A 97 8.65 -15.06 -8.13
N GLN A 98 7.73 -15.90 -8.57
CA GLN A 98 8.01 -17.14 -9.28
C GLN A 98 7.18 -17.18 -10.56
N GLN A 99 7.81 -17.53 -11.68
CA GLN A 99 7.09 -17.69 -12.94
C GLN A 99 6.18 -18.93 -12.88
N ILE A 100 4.91 -18.75 -13.26
CA ILE A 100 3.94 -19.85 -13.39
C ILE A 100 3.78 -20.22 -14.87
N SER A 101 3.70 -19.21 -15.74
CA SER A 101 3.55 -19.36 -17.19
C SER A 101 4.26 -18.21 -17.93
N PRO A 102 4.30 -18.21 -19.28
CA PRO A 102 4.83 -17.06 -20.04
C PRO A 102 4.10 -15.74 -19.74
N THR A 103 2.85 -15.80 -19.25
CA THR A 103 1.98 -14.63 -19.03
C THR A 103 1.54 -14.48 -17.58
N SER A 104 2.12 -15.24 -16.64
CA SER A 104 1.69 -15.23 -15.25
C SER A 104 2.84 -15.51 -14.29
N ALA A 105 2.87 -14.75 -13.19
CA ALA A 105 3.80 -14.91 -12.08
C ALA A 105 3.06 -14.99 -10.74
N LYS A 106 3.53 -15.86 -9.84
CA LYS A 106 3.10 -15.92 -8.44
C LYS A 106 3.94 -14.96 -7.63
N CYS A 107 3.32 -14.09 -6.83
CA CYS A 107 3.99 -13.33 -5.80
C CYS A 107 3.68 -13.94 -4.43
N THR A 108 4.73 -14.31 -3.70
CA THR A 108 4.63 -14.73 -2.30
C THR A 108 5.16 -13.60 -1.42
N VAL A 109 4.36 -13.19 -0.44
CA VAL A 109 4.69 -12.11 0.50
C VAL A 109 4.76 -12.68 1.91
N HIS A 110 5.97 -12.70 2.46
CA HIS A 110 6.24 -13.08 3.83
C HIS A 110 6.44 -11.84 4.69
N THR A 111 5.57 -11.64 5.68
CA THR A 111 5.62 -10.48 6.57
C THR A 111 5.92 -10.92 7.99
N LYS A 112 7.03 -10.44 8.55
CA LYS A 112 7.30 -10.48 9.99
C LYS A 112 6.82 -9.16 10.60
N LEU A 113 5.75 -9.24 11.38
CA LEU A 113 5.07 -8.09 11.96
C LEU A 113 5.22 -8.07 13.48
N ASP A 114 5.75 -6.97 14.01
CA ASP A 114 5.88 -6.67 15.44
C ASP A 114 4.98 -5.49 15.80
N MET A 115 4.12 -5.67 16.80
CA MET A 115 3.13 -4.66 17.21
C MET A 115 3.11 -4.50 18.73
N THR A 116 2.87 -3.27 19.18
CA THR A 116 2.77 -2.91 20.60
C THR A 116 1.54 -2.04 20.87
N GLY A 117 1.12 -1.95 22.13
CA GLY A 117 -0.03 -1.13 22.55
C GLY A 117 -1.38 -1.78 22.30
N LYS A 118 -2.44 -0.97 22.22
CA LYS A 118 -3.82 -1.44 21.98
C LYS A 118 -3.99 -2.04 20.60
N VAL A 119 -3.21 -1.60 19.61
CA VAL A 119 -3.22 -2.22 18.26
C VAL A 119 -2.69 -3.65 18.29
N ALA A 120 -1.83 -4.04 19.23
CA ALA A 120 -1.40 -5.43 19.38
C ALA A 120 -2.54 -6.37 19.87
N GLN A 121 -3.62 -5.80 20.43
CA GLN A 121 -4.75 -6.56 20.96
C GLN A 121 -5.67 -7.13 19.88
N PHE A 122 -5.47 -6.78 18.59
CA PHE A 122 -6.20 -7.43 17.49
C PHE A 122 -6.05 -8.96 17.50
N GLY A 123 -4.94 -9.48 18.04
CA GLY A 123 -4.69 -10.91 18.11
C GLY A 123 -4.36 -11.52 16.75
N ARG A 124 -3.84 -12.75 16.75
CA ARG A 124 -3.36 -13.42 15.53
C ARG A 124 -4.47 -13.69 14.52
N GLY A 125 -5.65 -14.12 14.99
CA GLY A 125 -6.79 -14.46 14.12
C GLY A 125 -7.32 -13.27 13.33
N ALA A 126 -7.60 -12.15 14.00
CA ALA A 126 -8.10 -10.96 13.30
C ALA A 126 -7.05 -10.39 12.32
N LEU A 127 -5.77 -10.40 12.69
CA LEU A 127 -4.70 -9.94 11.79
C LEU A 127 -4.54 -10.83 10.57
N ALA A 128 -4.66 -12.15 10.70
CA ALA A 128 -4.69 -13.07 9.56
C ALA A 128 -5.90 -12.80 8.65
N ASP A 129 -7.09 -12.61 9.22
CA ASP A 129 -8.30 -12.29 8.45
C ASP A 129 -8.18 -10.96 7.68
N ILE A 130 -7.60 -9.94 8.31
CA ILE A 130 -7.37 -8.63 7.67
C ILE A 130 -6.32 -8.78 6.56
N SER A 131 -5.21 -9.46 6.85
CA SER A 131 -4.14 -9.70 5.88
C SER A 131 -4.69 -10.39 4.63
N GLY A 132 -5.46 -11.47 4.81
CA GLY A 132 -6.09 -12.19 3.69
C GLY A 132 -7.05 -11.32 2.89
N LYS A 133 -7.89 -10.52 3.57
CA LYS A 133 -8.80 -9.58 2.88
C LYS A 133 -8.05 -8.48 2.13
N LEU A 134 -6.99 -7.96 2.72
CA LEU A 134 -6.14 -6.92 2.13
C LEU A 134 -5.47 -7.43 0.86
N MET A 135 -4.90 -8.63 0.91
CA MET A 135 -4.25 -9.25 -0.24
C MET A 135 -5.24 -9.61 -1.36
N LEU A 136 -6.44 -10.08 -1.01
CA LEU A 136 -7.49 -10.35 -1.99
C LEU A 136 -7.94 -9.08 -2.72
N GLN A 137 -8.12 -7.98 -1.99
CA GLN A 137 -8.49 -6.69 -2.60
C GLN A 137 -7.33 -6.07 -3.38
N PHE A 138 -6.10 -6.17 -2.85
CA PHE A 138 -4.89 -5.73 -3.52
C PHE A 138 -4.74 -6.41 -4.88
N SER A 139 -4.84 -7.74 -4.94
CA SER A 139 -4.76 -8.49 -6.20
C SER A 139 -5.81 -8.01 -7.22
N LYS A 140 -7.05 -7.81 -6.78
CA LYS A 140 -8.11 -7.29 -7.67
C LYS A 140 -7.84 -5.88 -8.17
N ASN A 141 -7.38 -4.99 -7.30
CA ASN A 141 -7.06 -3.62 -7.67
C ASN A 141 -5.83 -3.57 -8.59
N LEU A 142 -4.86 -4.45 -8.38
CA LEU A 142 -3.67 -4.60 -9.21
C LEU A 142 -4.07 -5.10 -10.61
N ASP A 143 -4.91 -6.14 -10.71
CA ASP A 143 -5.42 -6.63 -11.98
C ASP A 143 -6.16 -5.52 -12.73
N ALA A 144 -7.06 -4.78 -12.07
CA ALA A 144 -7.79 -3.68 -12.67
C ALA A 144 -6.89 -2.51 -13.12
N MET A 145 -5.82 -2.22 -12.38
CA MET A 145 -4.80 -1.23 -12.80
C MET A 145 -4.07 -1.71 -14.04
N LEU A 146 -3.63 -2.97 -14.05
CA LEU A 146 -2.91 -3.57 -15.19
C LEU A 146 -3.80 -3.69 -16.43
N GLU A 147 -5.10 -3.91 -16.30
CA GLU A 147 -6.06 -3.91 -17.41
C GLU A 147 -6.20 -2.52 -18.03
N LYS A 148 -6.25 -1.46 -17.22
CA LYS A 148 -6.31 -0.07 -17.71
C LYS A 148 -5.06 0.30 -18.51
N ASP A 149 -3.88 -0.08 -18.03
CA ASP A 149 -2.62 0.16 -18.73
C ASP A 149 -2.57 -0.53 -20.11
N ALA A 150 -3.29 -1.65 -20.28
CA ALA A 150 -3.42 -2.32 -21.58
C ALA A 150 -4.51 -1.71 -22.47
N ALA A 151 -5.50 -1.05 -21.87
CA ALA A 151 -6.65 -0.46 -22.56
C ALA A 151 -6.43 1.01 -22.96
N GLU A 152 -5.34 1.63 -22.53
CA GLU A 152 -4.91 2.95 -22.99
C GLU A 152 -3.96 2.78 -24.18
N PRO A 153 -4.48 2.71 -25.43
CA PRO A 153 -3.61 2.72 -26.60
C PRO A 153 -2.86 4.05 -26.61
N ALA A 154 -1.56 3.97 -26.91
CA ALA A 154 -0.71 5.09 -27.26
C ALA A 154 -1.38 5.93 -28.37
N ALA A 155 -2.19 6.89 -27.98
CA ALA A 155 -2.81 7.88 -28.84
C ALA A 155 -2.03 9.19 -28.73
N GLU A 156 -0.71 9.12 -28.91
CA GLU A 156 0.12 10.31 -29.20
C GLU A 156 1.41 9.86 -29.90
N ALA A 157 1.25 9.23 -31.06
CA ALA A 157 2.33 9.13 -32.04
C ALA A 157 1.77 9.58 -33.39
N ALA A 158 1.47 10.88 -33.49
CA ALA A 158 1.36 11.54 -34.79
C ALA A 158 2.78 11.66 -35.37
N PRO A 159 3.09 11.05 -36.52
CA PRO A 159 4.37 11.26 -37.18
C PRO A 159 4.34 12.67 -37.77
N THR A 160 5.04 13.61 -37.13
CA THR A 160 5.37 14.88 -37.78
C THR A 160 6.30 14.57 -38.95
N ALA A 161 5.78 14.86 -40.14
CA ALA A 161 6.43 14.70 -41.41
C ALA A 161 7.79 15.41 -41.44
N ALA A 162 8.79 14.68 -41.96
CA ALA A 162 10.07 15.23 -42.38
C ALA A 162 9.88 16.23 -43.53
N ALA A 163 10.52 17.39 -43.41
CA ALA A 163 10.97 18.20 -44.55
C ALA A 163 12.39 18.73 -44.25
N PRO A 164 13.26 18.90 -45.26
CA PRO A 164 14.70 18.89 -45.09
C PRO A 164 15.37 20.28 -45.01
N VAL A 165 16.61 20.21 -44.52
CA VAL A 165 17.75 21.14 -44.33
C VAL A 165 17.85 22.49 -45.08
N ALA A 166 18.39 23.49 -44.36
CA ALA A 166 19.46 24.43 -44.75
C ALA A 166 19.84 25.28 -43.50
N ASP A 167 20.92 24.96 -42.77
CA ASP A 167 22.30 25.49 -42.90
C ASP A 167 22.42 27.00 -42.60
N THR A 168 23.08 27.41 -41.50
CA THR A 168 24.38 28.14 -41.45
C THR A 168 24.78 28.48 -40.00
N ALA A 169 26.08 28.28 -39.71
CA ALA A 169 26.97 28.72 -38.61
C ALA A 169 26.55 29.84 -37.62
N ASP A 170 26.97 29.75 -36.35
CA ASP A 170 28.24 30.34 -35.86
C ASP A 170 28.46 30.23 -34.32
N THR A 171 29.70 29.85 -33.96
CA THR A 171 30.57 30.13 -32.80
C THR A 171 30.09 30.24 -31.33
N ALA A 172 30.62 29.31 -30.52
CA ALA A 172 31.18 29.36 -29.15
C ALA A 172 30.78 30.45 -28.12
N ASP A 173 30.42 30.01 -26.90
CA ASP A 173 31.20 30.37 -25.70
C ASP A 173 30.96 29.35 -24.55
N SER A 174 31.95 29.27 -23.68
CA SER A 174 32.22 28.24 -22.69
C SER A 174 31.67 28.59 -21.30
N ALA A 175 31.42 27.53 -20.52
CA ALA A 175 31.45 27.45 -19.05
C ALA A 175 30.38 28.17 -18.22
N SER A 176 29.50 27.37 -17.61
CA SER A 176 29.60 27.06 -16.16
C SER A 176 28.56 26.00 -15.77
N VAL A 177 29.01 24.75 -15.64
CA VAL A 177 28.25 23.70 -14.95
C VAL A 177 28.65 23.75 -13.48
N THR A 178 27.87 24.45 -12.66
CA THR A 178 27.87 24.21 -11.22
C THR A 178 26.99 23.00 -10.97
N ASN A 179 27.62 21.83 -10.83
CA ASN A 179 26.97 20.63 -10.35
C ASN A 179 26.75 20.79 -8.83
N GLU A 180 25.61 21.39 -8.47
CA GLU A 180 25.13 21.45 -7.10
C GLU A 180 24.52 20.08 -6.74
N PRO A 181 24.91 19.44 -5.63
CA PRO A 181 24.35 18.14 -5.26
C PRO A 181 22.86 18.33 -4.98
N ALA A 182 22.02 17.71 -5.82
CA ALA A 182 20.58 17.75 -5.69
C ALA A 182 20.18 17.32 -4.27
N ALA A 183 19.70 18.28 -3.48
CA ALA A 183 19.04 18.00 -2.22
C ALA A 183 17.88 17.02 -2.46
N PRO A 184 17.61 16.07 -1.53
CA PRO A 184 16.54 15.10 -1.72
C PRO A 184 15.22 15.84 -1.95
N THR A 185 14.69 15.73 -3.16
CA THR A 185 13.45 16.40 -3.56
C THR A 185 12.29 15.59 -3.00
N ILE A 186 11.71 16.06 -1.89
CA ILE A 186 10.50 15.47 -1.31
C ILE A 186 9.34 15.67 -2.28
N ARG A 187 8.81 14.59 -2.86
CA ARG A 187 7.61 14.63 -3.73
C ARG A 187 6.37 14.41 -2.88
N ILE A 188 5.49 15.41 -2.80
CA ILE A 188 4.18 15.30 -2.13
C ILE A 188 3.18 14.66 -3.10
N ILE A 189 2.56 13.56 -2.69
CA ILE A 189 1.59 12.81 -3.48
C ILE A 189 0.18 13.19 -3.02
N ASN A 190 -0.58 13.85 -3.90
CA ASN A 190 -2.01 14.13 -3.72
C ASN A 190 -2.84 13.06 -4.43
N GLY A 191 -2.69 11.80 -4.01
CA GLY A 191 -3.47 10.66 -4.53
C GLY A 191 -4.75 10.40 -3.72
N PRO A 192 -5.82 9.86 -4.34
CA PRO A 192 -7.01 9.46 -3.60
C PRO A 192 -6.65 8.37 -2.58
N ALA A 193 -7.13 8.52 -1.34
CA ALA A 193 -6.98 7.46 -0.34
C ALA A 193 -7.78 6.22 -0.80
N ALA A 194 -7.15 5.05 -0.82
CA ALA A 194 -7.87 3.82 -1.10
C ALA A 194 -8.92 3.58 -0.01
N GLU A 195 -10.11 3.11 -0.38
CA GLU A 195 -11.18 2.88 0.59
C GLU A 195 -10.74 1.85 1.65
N PRO A 196 -11.02 2.08 2.94
CA PRO A 196 -10.59 1.18 4.01
C PRO A 196 -11.34 -0.15 3.94
N ILE A 197 -10.64 -1.24 4.24
CA ILE A 197 -11.24 -2.57 4.37
C ILE A 197 -12.24 -2.55 5.52
N ASP A 198 -13.51 -2.84 5.24
CA ASP A 198 -14.51 -3.13 6.26
C ASP A 198 -14.66 -4.65 6.38
N ALA A 199 -13.92 -5.24 7.32
CA ALA A 199 -13.89 -6.69 7.54
C ALA A 199 -15.27 -7.29 7.85
N LEU A 200 -16.28 -6.49 8.17
CA LEU A 200 -17.62 -6.93 8.53
C LEU A 200 -18.58 -7.06 7.34
N ARG A 201 -18.31 -6.41 6.20
CA ARG A 201 -19.30 -6.28 5.10
C ARG A 201 -19.26 -7.41 4.07
N SER A 202 -18.27 -8.31 4.13
CA SER A 202 -18.10 -9.40 3.16
C SER A 202 -18.52 -10.79 3.67
N GLY A 203 -19.13 -10.88 4.85
CA GLY A 203 -19.74 -12.11 5.37
C GLY A 203 -21.26 -12.03 5.29
N GLY A 204 -21.85 -12.89 4.46
CA GLY A 204 -23.27 -13.08 4.16
C GLY A 204 -24.31 -12.44 5.10
N GLY A 205 -25.25 -11.72 4.50
CA GLY A 205 -26.42 -11.18 5.20
C GLY A 205 -27.28 -12.27 5.82
N ALA A 206 -27.47 -12.17 7.13
CA ALA A 206 -28.68 -12.47 7.89
C ALA A 206 -28.30 -12.45 9.38
N ILE A 207 -28.86 -11.50 10.14
CA ILE A 207 -29.37 -11.61 11.54
C ILE A 207 -29.73 -10.17 11.95
N LEU A 208 -30.94 -9.75 11.56
CA LEU A 208 -31.52 -8.44 11.89
C LEU A 208 -32.30 -8.42 13.22
N LYS A 209 -32.44 -9.53 13.96
CA LYS A 209 -33.28 -9.52 15.18
C LYS A 209 -32.73 -10.46 16.23
N ARG A 210 -31.90 -9.96 17.15
CA ARG A 210 -31.72 -10.50 18.52
C ARG A 210 -30.71 -9.75 19.39
N LEU A 211 -30.82 -8.42 19.57
CA LEU A 211 -30.04 -7.70 20.59
C LEU A 211 -30.82 -6.57 21.26
N LEU A 212 -32.13 -6.76 21.51
CA LEU A 212 -32.89 -5.81 22.33
C LEU A 212 -32.62 -5.84 23.86
N PRO A 213 -32.07 -6.89 24.50
CA PRO A 213 -31.82 -6.83 25.94
C PRO A 213 -30.39 -6.43 26.36
N ALA A 214 -29.43 -6.31 25.44
CA ALA A 214 -28.03 -6.00 25.81
C ALA A 214 -27.71 -4.49 25.95
N LEU A 215 -28.58 -3.61 25.43
CA LEU A 215 -28.40 -2.15 25.54
C LEU A 215 -28.78 -1.58 26.92
N GLY A 216 -29.62 -2.27 27.69
CA GLY A 216 -30.02 -1.82 29.03
C GLY A 216 -28.89 -1.91 30.07
N GLY A 217 -28.04 -2.93 29.98
CA GLY A 217 -26.96 -3.16 30.95
C GLY A 217 -25.80 -2.17 30.82
N LEU A 218 -25.44 -1.78 29.60
CA LEU A 218 -24.32 -0.86 29.36
C LEU A 218 -24.66 0.60 29.75
N VAL A 219 -25.93 1.00 29.60
CA VAL A 219 -26.40 2.36 29.96
C VAL A 219 -26.51 2.54 31.48
N LEU A 220 -26.93 1.52 32.21
CA LEU A 220 -26.99 1.54 33.69
C LEU A 220 -25.60 1.60 34.32
N LEU A 221 -24.61 0.89 33.75
CA LEU A 221 -23.23 0.90 34.22
C LEU A 221 -22.55 2.27 34.00
N LEU A 222 -22.85 2.94 32.88
CA LEU A 222 -22.35 4.28 32.58
C LEU A 222 -22.97 5.37 33.47
N LEU A 223 -24.25 5.25 33.83
CA LEU A 223 -24.90 6.19 34.76
C LEU A 223 -24.41 6.03 36.20
N MET A 224 -24.10 4.81 36.62
CA MET A 224 -23.60 4.53 37.97
C MET A 224 -22.16 5.04 38.17
N PHE A 225 -21.32 4.97 37.12
CA PHE A 225 -19.97 5.55 37.14
C PHE A 225 -19.96 7.08 37.11
N ARG A 226 -20.97 7.71 36.50
CA ARG A 226 -21.09 9.17 36.42
C ARG A 226 -21.59 9.82 37.72
N ARG A 227 -22.33 9.08 38.56
CA ARG A 227 -22.79 9.54 39.88
C ARG A 227 -21.75 9.40 41.00
N ARG A 228 -20.73 8.58 40.83
CA ARG A 228 -19.69 8.37 41.85
C ARG A 228 -18.56 9.39 41.80
N LYS A 229 -18.62 10.32 40.83
CA LYS A 229 -17.60 11.33 40.57
C LYS A 229 -18.10 12.78 40.68
N ASN A 230 -19.34 12.98 41.14
CA ASN A 230 -19.91 14.26 41.52
C ASN A 230 -20.34 14.23 42.98
#